data_AF-A0A523N2S3-F1
#
_entry.id   AF-A0A523N2S3-F1
#
_cell.length_a   1.000
_cell.length_b   1.000
_cell.length_c   1.000
_cell.angle_alpha   90.00
_cell.angle_beta   90.00
_cell.angle_gamma   90.00
#
_symmetry.space_group_name_H-M   'P 1'
#
loop_
_entity.id
_entity.type
_entity.pdbx_description
1 polymer ?
#
loop_
_entity_poly.entity_id
_entity_poly.type
_entity_poly.pdbx_seq_one_letter_code
_entity_poly.pdbx_strand_id
1 'polypeptide(L)'
;MENIFSLSDRVQLLPVIHGSGQYSREVRKRILASDCDRLAVCLPPEYQSTVEQGIEKLPYVTISCLEEANDDCSYVPVDPTQPVIMGLRIAMQEGIPREFIDLSVACYQPRRIHFPDAYALRHLSLEKFSVSLLPAIQRPEPGSQHDLRARWMAYQLHRLELDNKKVLLICSILDWPWIKQAYDERLEYPKADAPGNSPILYGVDPSNLFFALSEFPYVTYLYEKRRQDLLSDRDVAIDGVKEILLKARDKFLSKFKIRYHNLVPQTFQIYLQYVRNLSLMENRLTPDLYTLAQAAKQIGGDSFAIALMEAAREYPFQKEEHGLETLSLGIDQAMIDEDHILNMKNRLNETHLVWRTMDLRPEPEAIKKEKWQYTWNPHGQCSWPPEDDKIESLNTHIREQAKLLLAHDLARTEKFTSSVKDGIDIRDTLRNWHTGDIYVKEIPPSRGTVEVVVFLFDLEPNPAEYPWRQTWYAEHDKESTLCFFATNYQNNLTGPGIGQAIYGGCMMIFPPRPIPNIWEDPRLHIGKTLEEKLLEAAFFHSREKHVTVVAPGAPKVQWRRMARQYKKKILPIPLKRLSNQTIERVRRFHVLNGKHIRSYATRFIQDI
;
A
#
# COMPACT_ATOMS: atom_id res chain seq x y z
N MET A 1 -16.79 -31.62 -26.11
CA MET A 1 -17.07 -30.22 -25.72
C MET A 1 -16.42 -29.23 -26.69
N GLU A 2 -15.98 -29.67 -27.87
CA GLU A 2 -15.50 -28.74 -28.89
C GLU A 2 -16.71 -28.02 -29.49
N ASN A 3 -16.68 -26.70 -29.45
CA ASN A 3 -17.60 -25.75 -30.09
C ASN A 3 -18.89 -25.29 -29.38
N ILE A 4 -18.89 -25.15 -28.05
CA ILE A 4 -20.02 -24.48 -27.37
C ILE A 4 -20.23 -23.02 -27.80
N PHE A 5 -19.17 -22.36 -28.27
CA PHE A 5 -19.23 -20.98 -28.75
C PHE A 5 -19.47 -20.85 -30.26
N SER A 6 -19.64 -21.95 -31.00
CA SER A 6 -19.95 -21.87 -32.44
C SER A 6 -21.43 -21.61 -32.67
N LEU A 7 -21.70 -20.70 -33.59
CA LEU A 7 -23.03 -20.47 -34.17
C LEU A 7 -23.20 -21.25 -35.47
N SER A 8 -22.13 -21.33 -36.26
CA SER A 8 -22.04 -22.13 -37.49
C SER A 8 -20.61 -22.61 -37.72
N ASP A 9 -20.37 -23.32 -38.82
CA ASP A 9 -19.03 -23.72 -39.27
C ASP A 9 -18.12 -22.51 -39.56
N ARG A 10 -18.72 -21.33 -39.80
CA ARG A 10 -18.02 -20.09 -40.16
C ARG A 10 -18.02 -19.04 -39.05
N VAL A 11 -18.96 -19.09 -38.11
CA VAL A 11 -19.14 -18.06 -37.09
C VAL A 11 -18.89 -18.64 -35.70
N GLN A 12 -17.92 -18.06 -34.99
CA GLN A 12 -17.57 -18.41 -33.63
C GLN A 12 -17.67 -17.19 -32.71
N LEU A 13 -18.17 -17.41 -31.49
CA LEU A 13 -18.25 -16.41 -30.43
C LEU A 13 -17.09 -16.54 -29.46
N LEU A 14 -16.77 -15.44 -28.81
CA LEU A 14 -15.81 -15.36 -27.73
C LEU A 14 -16.39 -14.50 -26.60
N PRO A 15 -17.17 -15.10 -25.68
CA PRO A 15 -17.78 -14.36 -24.58
C PRO A 15 -16.74 -13.91 -23.58
N VAL A 16 -16.82 -12.65 -23.15
CA VAL A 16 -15.92 -12.03 -22.19
C VAL A 16 -16.66 -11.33 -21.07
N ILE A 17 -16.01 -11.21 -19.91
CA ILE A 17 -16.36 -10.17 -18.94
C ILE A 17 -15.46 -8.98 -19.24
N HIS A 18 -16.07 -7.82 -19.51
CA HIS A 18 -15.33 -6.61 -19.81
C HIS A 18 -14.44 -6.15 -18.64
N GLY A 19 -13.36 -5.46 -18.96
CA GLY A 19 -12.50 -4.85 -17.95
C GLY A 19 -11.65 -5.83 -17.15
N SER A 20 -11.17 -6.91 -17.78
CA SER A 20 -10.34 -7.91 -17.13
C SER A 20 -9.08 -8.27 -17.92
N GLY A 21 -7.92 -8.15 -17.26
CA GLY A 21 -6.64 -8.55 -17.84
C GLY A 21 -6.57 -10.06 -18.16
N GLN A 22 -7.25 -10.89 -17.37
CA GLN A 22 -7.31 -12.35 -17.61
C GLN A 22 -8.08 -12.68 -18.90
N TYR A 23 -9.22 -12.04 -19.12
CA TYR A 23 -9.97 -12.19 -20.37
C TYR A 23 -9.22 -11.61 -21.57
N SER A 24 -8.51 -10.49 -21.41
CA SER A 24 -7.66 -9.94 -22.46
C SER A 24 -6.59 -10.92 -22.92
N ARG A 25 -5.98 -11.65 -21.99
CA ARG A 25 -5.02 -12.71 -22.31
C ARG A 25 -5.68 -13.85 -23.09
N GLU A 26 -6.84 -14.34 -22.64
CA GLU A 26 -7.55 -15.42 -23.34
C GLU A 26 -8.01 -14.98 -24.75
N VAL A 27 -8.46 -13.73 -24.92
CA VAL A 27 -8.79 -13.16 -26.23
C VAL A 27 -7.58 -13.16 -27.14
N ARG A 28 -6.45 -12.59 -26.70
CA ARG A 28 -5.20 -12.57 -27.47
C ARG A 28 -4.80 -13.99 -27.87
N LYS A 29 -4.78 -14.92 -26.91
CA LYS A 29 -4.43 -16.32 -27.15
C LYS A 29 -5.35 -16.96 -28.18
N ARG A 30 -6.66 -16.70 -28.12
CA ARG A 30 -7.63 -17.36 -29.01
C ARG A 30 -7.57 -16.82 -30.43
N ILE A 31 -7.40 -15.51 -30.60
CA ILE A 31 -7.23 -14.88 -31.93
C ILE A 31 -5.95 -15.40 -32.59
N LEU A 32 -4.81 -15.36 -31.89
CA LEU A 32 -3.52 -15.81 -32.43
C LEU A 32 -3.48 -17.32 -32.73
N ALA A 33 -4.32 -18.11 -32.05
CA ALA A 33 -4.45 -19.54 -32.30
C ALA A 33 -5.57 -19.89 -33.31
N SER A 34 -6.24 -18.89 -33.88
CA SER A 34 -7.34 -19.09 -34.83
C SER A 34 -6.97 -18.57 -36.21
N ASP A 35 -7.49 -19.21 -37.26
CA ASP A 35 -7.39 -18.70 -38.63
C ASP A 35 -8.56 -17.75 -38.97
N CYS A 36 -8.98 -16.89 -38.03
CA CYS A 36 -10.09 -15.99 -38.31
C CYS A 36 -9.72 -14.98 -39.41
N ASP A 37 -10.59 -14.82 -40.40
CA ASP A 37 -10.41 -13.86 -41.49
C ASP A 37 -11.20 -12.56 -41.26
N ARG A 38 -12.04 -12.53 -40.23
CA ARG A 38 -12.80 -11.35 -39.80
C ARG A 38 -12.98 -11.34 -38.29
N LEU A 39 -12.67 -10.21 -37.65
CA LEU A 39 -12.99 -9.98 -36.24
C LEU A 39 -14.20 -9.05 -36.13
N ALA A 40 -15.24 -9.49 -35.44
CA ALA A 40 -16.38 -8.66 -35.08
C ALA A 40 -16.32 -8.29 -33.58
N VAL A 41 -16.79 -7.10 -33.22
CA VAL A 41 -16.88 -6.63 -31.83
C VAL A 41 -18.23 -6.02 -31.51
N CYS A 42 -18.64 -6.14 -30.24
CA CYS A 42 -19.86 -5.52 -29.70
C CYS A 42 -19.69 -4.02 -29.42
N LEU A 43 -19.28 -3.27 -30.44
CA LEU A 43 -19.27 -1.81 -30.43
C LEU A 43 -20.01 -1.29 -31.68
N PRO A 44 -20.71 -0.16 -31.59
CA PRO A 44 -21.38 0.43 -32.75
C PRO A 44 -20.38 0.98 -33.79
N PRO A 45 -20.73 0.99 -35.09
CA PRO A 45 -19.85 1.45 -36.18
C PRO A 45 -19.25 2.84 -35.98
N GLU A 46 -19.99 3.76 -35.38
CA GLU A 46 -19.55 5.15 -35.15
C GLU A 46 -18.27 5.25 -34.31
N TYR A 47 -17.98 4.26 -33.45
CA TYR A 47 -16.77 4.23 -32.61
C TYR A 47 -15.52 3.74 -33.34
N GLN A 48 -15.65 3.18 -34.54
CA GLN A 48 -14.53 2.49 -35.21
C GLN A 48 -13.30 3.40 -35.39
N SER A 49 -13.48 4.58 -35.99
CA SER A 49 -12.36 5.47 -36.30
C SER A 49 -11.62 5.92 -35.04
N THR A 50 -12.35 6.33 -34.01
CA THR A 50 -11.74 6.90 -32.79
C THR A 50 -11.14 5.84 -31.88
N VAL A 51 -11.78 4.66 -31.78
CA VAL A 51 -11.21 3.53 -31.02
C VAL A 51 -9.91 3.04 -31.66
N GLU A 52 -9.87 2.93 -32.99
CA GLU A 52 -8.65 2.51 -33.71
C GLU A 52 -7.53 3.56 -33.55
N GLN A 53 -7.83 4.85 -33.66
CA GLN A 53 -6.87 5.93 -33.36
C GLN A 53 -6.35 5.88 -31.92
N GLY A 54 -7.21 5.53 -30.96
CA GLY A 54 -6.80 5.33 -29.57
C GLY A 54 -5.89 4.12 -29.40
N ILE A 55 -6.18 3.01 -30.11
CA ILE A 55 -5.35 1.80 -30.07
C ILE A 55 -3.94 2.08 -30.59
N GLU A 56 -3.79 2.90 -31.63
CA GLU A 56 -2.49 3.34 -32.14
C GLU A 56 -1.66 4.14 -31.13
N LYS A 57 -2.32 4.77 -30.15
CA LYS A 57 -1.67 5.54 -29.07
C LYS A 57 -1.32 4.69 -27.85
N LEU A 58 -1.74 3.43 -27.78
CA LEU A 58 -1.38 2.54 -26.66
C LEU A 58 0.16 2.44 -26.52
N PRO A 59 0.72 2.52 -25.29
CA PRO A 59 0.05 2.32 -24.00
C PRO A 59 -0.58 3.58 -23.37
N TYR A 60 -0.58 4.74 -24.02
CA TYR A 60 -1.30 5.90 -23.51
C TYR A 60 -2.81 5.66 -23.51
N VAL A 61 -3.47 5.89 -22.37
CA VAL A 61 -4.89 5.60 -22.19
C VAL A 61 -5.72 6.74 -22.74
N THR A 62 -6.61 6.42 -23.67
CA THR A 62 -7.56 7.35 -24.29
C THR A 62 -9.00 6.89 -24.10
N ILE A 63 -9.94 7.79 -24.26
CA ILE A 63 -11.38 7.50 -24.26
C ILE A 63 -12.03 8.03 -25.53
N SER A 64 -12.83 7.20 -26.19
CA SER A 64 -13.66 7.63 -27.32
C SER A 64 -15.05 7.96 -26.80
N CYS A 65 -15.43 9.24 -26.87
CA CYS A 65 -16.62 9.80 -26.23
C CYS A 65 -17.65 10.22 -27.27
N LEU A 66 -18.91 9.85 -27.07
CA LEU A 66 -20.04 10.25 -27.91
C LEU A 66 -21.09 10.94 -27.05
N GLU A 67 -21.43 12.17 -27.42
CA GLU A 67 -22.56 12.89 -26.84
C GLU A 67 -23.90 12.27 -27.32
N GLU A 68 -24.74 11.93 -26.35
CA GLU A 68 -26.04 11.28 -26.54
C GLU A 68 -27.16 12.32 -26.72
N ALA A 69 -28.34 11.87 -27.15
CA ALA A 69 -29.47 12.77 -27.42
C ALA A 69 -30.05 13.48 -26.17
N ASN A 70 -29.62 13.09 -24.97
CA ASN A 70 -30.08 13.63 -23.69
C ASN A 70 -28.99 14.41 -22.94
N ASP A 71 -27.99 14.91 -23.64
CA ASP A 71 -26.82 15.65 -23.12
C ASP A 71 -25.91 14.84 -22.17
N ASP A 72 -26.18 13.53 -21.99
CA ASP A 72 -25.22 12.60 -21.40
C ASP A 72 -24.17 12.21 -22.44
N CYS A 73 -23.07 11.58 -22.02
CA CYS A 73 -22.07 11.04 -22.92
C CYS A 73 -21.87 9.54 -22.66
N SER A 74 -21.79 8.73 -23.73
CA SER A 74 -21.29 7.36 -23.63
C SER A 74 -19.92 7.21 -24.26
N TYR A 75 -19.06 6.44 -23.59
CA TYR A 75 -17.67 6.32 -23.98
C TYR A 75 -17.18 4.88 -24.01
N VAL A 76 -16.15 4.67 -24.83
CA VAL A 76 -15.38 3.44 -24.93
C VAL A 76 -13.97 3.71 -24.39
N PRO A 77 -13.59 3.10 -23.25
CA PRO A 77 -12.22 3.21 -22.74
C PRO A 77 -11.28 2.39 -23.60
N VAL A 78 -10.21 3.01 -24.10
CA VAL A 78 -9.11 2.32 -24.77
C VAL A 78 -8.09 1.89 -23.69
N ASP A 79 -8.52 0.93 -22.88
CA ASP A 79 -7.75 0.32 -21.79
C ASP A 79 -6.93 -0.88 -22.34
N PRO A 80 -5.61 -0.96 -22.09
CA PRO A 80 -4.79 -2.08 -22.52
C PRO A 80 -5.24 -3.45 -21.97
N THR A 81 -5.98 -3.47 -20.86
CA THR A 81 -6.50 -4.68 -20.19
C THR A 81 -7.97 -4.96 -20.52
N GLN A 82 -8.58 -4.21 -21.43
CA GLN A 82 -9.95 -4.45 -21.89
C GLN A 82 -9.99 -5.50 -23.01
N PRO A 83 -10.73 -6.62 -22.86
CA PRO A 83 -10.73 -7.71 -23.84
C PRO A 83 -11.12 -7.31 -25.28
N VAL A 84 -12.09 -6.42 -25.45
CA VAL A 84 -12.50 -5.93 -26.77
C VAL A 84 -11.38 -5.12 -27.43
N ILE A 85 -10.77 -4.20 -26.68
CA ILE A 85 -9.63 -3.39 -27.13
C ILE A 85 -8.43 -4.29 -27.44
N MET A 86 -8.20 -5.33 -26.64
CA MET A 86 -7.17 -6.32 -26.89
C MET A 86 -7.39 -7.05 -28.22
N GLY A 87 -8.63 -7.49 -28.47
CA GLY A 87 -8.99 -8.14 -29.73
C GLY A 87 -8.74 -7.25 -30.93
N LEU A 88 -9.23 -6.01 -30.88
CA LEU A 88 -9.01 -5.01 -31.93
C LEU A 88 -7.52 -4.73 -32.16
N ARG A 89 -6.74 -4.56 -31.08
CA ARG A 89 -5.29 -4.34 -31.16
C ARG A 89 -4.57 -5.47 -31.87
N ILE A 90 -4.88 -6.72 -31.52
CA ILE A 90 -4.28 -7.89 -32.18
C ILE A 90 -4.73 -7.97 -33.65
N ALA A 91 -6.01 -7.75 -33.94
CA ALA A 91 -6.50 -7.74 -35.31
C ALA A 91 -5.81 -6.67 -36.17
N MET A 92 -5.60 -5.46 -35.64
CA MET A 92 -4.85 -4.41 -36.34
C MET A 92 -3.38 -4.82 -36.60
N GLN A 93 -2.73 -5.48 -35.63
CA GLN A 93 -1.34 -5.94 -35.76
C GLN A 93 -1.19 -7.07 -36.79
N GLU A 94 -2.15 -8.00 -36.83
CA GLU A 94 -2.15 -9.15 -37.75
C GLU A 94 -2.80 -8.83 -39.11
N GLY A 95 -3.30 -7.60 -39.32
CA GLY A 95 -3.97 -7.19 -40.55
C GLY A 95 -5.34 -7.85 -40.77
N ILE A 96 -5.98 -8.36 -39.71
CA ILE A 96 -7.32 -8.94 -39.74
C ILE A 96 -8.35 -7.81 -39.84
N PRO A 97 -9.25 -7.79 -40.84
CA PRO A 97 -10.32 -6.80 -40.92
C PRO A 97 -11.25 -6.84 -39.70
N ARG A 98 -11.65 -5.67 -39.20
CA ARG A 98 -12.49 -5.50 -38.00
C ARG A 98 -13.87 -4.97 -38.38
N GLU A 99 -14.90 -5.47 -37.73
CA GLU A 99 -16.30 -5.05 -37.91
C GLU A 99 -16.93 -4.69 -36.58
N PHE A 100 -17.54 -3.52 -36.53
CA PHE A 100 -18.24 -3.00 -35.37
C PHE A 100 -19.73 -3.24 -35.60
N ILE A 101 -20.29 -4.26 -34.93
CA ILE A 101 -21.58 -4.84 -35.31
C ILE A 101 -22.71 -4.59 -34.31
N ASP A 102 -22.45 -3.81 -33.26
CA ASP A 102 -23.48 -3.51 -32.26
C ASP A 102 -24.50 -2.48 -32.80
N LEU A 103 -25.64 -2.38 -32.12
CA LEU A 103 -26.72 -1.48 -32.50
C LEU A 103 -26.37 -0.04 -32.07
N SER A 104 -26.38 0.88 -33.02
CA SER A 104 -26.37 2.32 -32.75
C SER A 104 -27.66 2.73 -32.04
N VAL A 105 -27.53 3.48 -30.95
CA VAL A 105 -28.63 3.87 -30.06
C VAL A 105 -28.47 5.32 -29.65
N ALA A 106 -29.59 6.06 -29.55
CA ALA A 106 -29.57 7.48 -29.18
C ALA A 106 -29.13 7.72 -27.74
N CYS A 107 -29.52 6.82 -26.81
CA CYS A 107 -29.10 6.85 -25.40
C CYS A 107 -28.71 5.43 -24.96
N TYR A 108 -27.47 5.24 -24.53
CA TYR A 108 -26.99 3.94 -24.07
C TYR A 108 -27.50 3.62 -22.66
N GLN A 109 -27.87 2.36 -22.44
CA GLN A 109 -28.30 1.85 -21.15
C GLN A 109 -27.22 0.91 -20.58
N PRO A 110 -26.42 1.36 -19.61
CA PRO A 110 -25.39 0.53 -19.01
C PRO A 110 -26.01 -0.59 -18.16
N ARG A 111 -25.36 -1.75 -18.12
CA ARG A 111 -25.73 -2.89 -17.27
C ARG A 111 -24.83 -2.93 -16.05
N ARG A 112 -25.34 -3.36 -14.90
CA ARG A 112 -24.54 -3.55 -13.68
C ARG A 112 -24.86 -4.90 -13.05
N ILE A 113 -23.89 -5.81 -13.11
CA ILE A 113 -24.01 -7.19 -12.64
C ILE A 113 -22.82 -7.56 -11.74
N HIS A 114 -23.06 -8.42 -10.76
CA HIS A 114 -22.00 -9.04 -9.97
C HIS A 114 -21.46 -10.27 -10.70
N PHE A 115 -20.27 -10.13 -11.29
CA PHE A 115 -19.58 -11.25 -11.90
C PHE A 115 -18.70 -12.00 -10.88
N PRO A 116 -18.50 -13.32 -11.06
CA PRO A 116 -17.43 -14.03 -10.39
C PRO A 116 -16.07 -13.53 -10.88
N ASP A 117 -15.06 -13.75 -10.06
CA ASP A 117 -13.71 -13.27 -10.31
C ASP A 117 -13.07 -13.94 -11.53
N ALA A 118 -12.60 -13.13 -12.48
CA ALA A 118 -11.92 -13.58 -13.70
C ALA A 118 -10.61 -14.33 -13.41
N TYR A 119 -10.04 -14.20 -12.22
CA TYR A 119 -8.89 -15.00 -11.78
C TYR A 119 -9.14 -16.52 -11.86
N ALA A 120 -10.40 -16.96 -11.81
CA ALA A 120 -10.75 -18.38 -11.99
C ALA A 120 -10.31 -18.95 -13.35
N LEU A 121 -10.16 -18.12 -14.39
CA LEU A 121 -9.64 -18.51 -15.71
C LEU A 121 -8.18 -19.01 -15.67
N ARG A 122 -7.47 -18.81 -14.55
CA ARG A 122 -6.17 -19.45 -14.32
C ARG A 122 -6.25 -20.98 -14.28
N HIS A 123 -7.36 -21.50 -13.76
CA HIS A 123 -7.55 -22.93 -13.48
C HIS A 123 -8.69 -23.56 -14.28
N LEU A 124 -9.62 -22.74 -14.78
CA LEU A 124 -10.74 -23.16 -15.61
C LEU A 124 -10.51 -22.73 -17.06
N SER A 125 -11.00 -23.54 -18.01
CA SER A 125 -11.11 -23.08 -19.40
C SER A 125 -12.23 -22.06 -19.53
N LEU A 126 -12.16 -21.22 -20.56
CA LEU A 126 -13.18 -20.23 -20.86
C LEU A 126 -14.57 -20.87 -21.02
N GLU A 127 -14.65 -22.02 -21.70
CA GLU A 127 -15.89 -22.78 -21.90
C GLU A 127 -16.51 -23.20 -20.58
N LYS A 128 -15.71 -23.79 -19.68
CA LYS A 128 -16.20 -24.24 -18.36
C LYS A 128 -16.68 -23.06 -17.51
N PHE A 129 -15.93 -21.95 -17.53
CA PHE A 129 -16.31 -20.75 -16.81
C PHE A 129 -17.63 -20.18 -17.35
N SER A 130 -17.75 -20.00 -18.67
CA SER A 130 -18.94 -19.43 -19.29
C SER A 130 -20.18 -20.31 -19.11
N VAL A 131 -20.05 -21.63 -19.23
CA VAL A 131 -21.16 -22.58 -18.98
C VAL A 131 -21.67 -22.48 -17.55
N SER A 132 -20.76 -22.34 -16.59
CA SER A 132 -21.13 -22.25 -15.17
C SER A 132 -21.95 -20.99 -14.87
N LEU A 133 -21.84 -19.96 -15.70
CA LEU A 133 -22.58 -18.71 -15.57
C LEU A 133 -23.95 -18.72 -16.25
N LEU A 134 -24.18 -19.61 -17.23
CA LEU A 134 -25.44 -19.66 -17.99
C LEU A 134 -26.71 -19.65 -17.12
N PRO A 135 -26.82 -20.42 -16.01
CA PRO A 135 -28.03 -20.41 -15.19
C PRO A 135 -28.31 -19.07 -14.50
N ALA A 136 -27.30 -18.22 -14.33
CA ALA A 136 -27.42 -16.92 -13.70
C ALA A 136 -27.72 -15.79 -14.70
N ILE A 137 -27.55 -16.03 -16.01
CA ILE A 137 -27.82 -15.04 -17.05
C ILE A 137 -29.33 -14.97 -17.29
N GLN A 138 -29.92 -13.82 -16.97
CA GLN A 138 -31.34 -13.57 -17.16
C GLN A 138 -31.67 -13.31 -18.63
N ARG A 139 -32.87 -13.73 -19.04
CA ARG A 139 -33.42 -13.41 -20.36
C ARG A 139 -33.69 -11.92 -20.47
N PRO A 140 -33.24 -11.25 -21.55
CA PRO A 140 -33.59 -9.86 -21.77
C PRO A 140 -35.10 -9.72 -21.95
N GLU A 141 -35.66 -8.64 -21.40
CA GLU A 141 -37.06 -8.29 -21.63
C GLU A 141 -37.27 -7.99 -23.12
N PRO A 142 -38.36 -8.49 -23.73
CA PRO A 142 -38.66 -8.19 -25.13
C PRO A 142 -38.72 -6.68 -25.40
N GLY A 143 -38.01 -6.20 -26.42
CA GLY A 143 -37.95 -4.78 -26.76
C GLY A 143 -37.00 -3.93 -25.90
N SER A 144 -36.35 -4.52 -24.88
CA SER A 144 -35.26 -3.86 -24.16
C SER A 144 -34.05 -3.61 -25.08
N GLN A 145 -33.18 -2.66 -24.72
CA GLN A 145 -31.97 -2.41 -25.50
C GLN A 145 -31.06 -3.65 -25.61
N HIS A 146 -31.04 -4.52 -24.59
CA HIS A 146 -30.30 -5.79 -24.62
C HIS A 146 -30.87 -6.75 -25.68
N ASP A 147 -32.20 -6.95 -25.71
CA ASP A 147 -32.87 -7.78 -26.72
C ASP A 147 -32.62 -7.24 -28.16
N LEU A 148 -32.81 -5.93 -28.34
CA LEU A 148 -32.62 -5.26 -29.64
C LEU A 148 -31.18 -5.39 -30.15
N ARG A 149 -30.18 -5.18 -29.28
CA ARG A 149 -28.75 -5.33 -29.59
C ARG A 149 -28.41 -6.77 -29.97
N ALA A 150 -28.90 -7.77 -29.23
CA ALA A 150 -28.66 -9.18 -29.52
C ALA A 150 -29.21 -9.58 -30.91
N ARG A 151 -30.44 -9.16 -31.24
CA ARG A 151 -31.06 -9.42 -32.56
C ARG A 151 -30.34 -8.71 -33.69
N TRP A 152 -29.90 -7.48 -33.47
CA TRP A 152 -29.10 -6.73 -34.45
C TRP A 152 -27.75 -7.38 -34.73
N MET A 153 -26.99 -7.75 -33.68
CA MET A 153 -25.71 -8.43 -33.83
C MET A 153 -25.86 -9.78 -34.55
N ALA A 154 -26.89 -10.55 -34.22
CA ALA A 154 -27.20 -11.79 -34.93
C ALA A 154 -27.44 -11.58 -36.43
N TYR A 155 -28.20 -10.54 -36.80
CA TYR A 155 -28.39 -10.15 -38.20
C TYR A 155 -27.07 -9.76 -38.90
N GLN A 156 -26.21 -8.97 -38.24
CA GLN A 156 -24.90 -8.61 -38.80
C GLN A 156 -24.00 -9.83 -38.99
N LEU A 157 -24.04 -10.81 -38.08
CA LEU A 157 -23.28 -12.06 -38.23
C LEU A 157 -23.74 -12.88 -39.44
N HIS A 158 -25.06 -12.96 -39.70
CA HIS A 158 -25.58 -13.58 -40.93
C HIS A 158 -25.04 -12.89 -42.19
N ARG A 159 -24.92 -11.56 -42.18
CA ARG A 159 -24.33 -10.82 -43.31
C ARG A 159 -22.84 -11.13 -43.48
N LEU A 160 -22.08 -11.10 -42.39
CA LEU A 160 -20.64 -11.37 -42.43
C LEU A 160 -20.34 -12.80 -42.87
N GLU A 161 -21.18 -13.77 -42.53
CA GLU A 161 -21.03 -15.17 -42.92
C GLU A 161 -21.12 -15.40 -44.44
N LEU A 162 -21.84 -14.54 -45.17
CA LEU A 162 -21.96 -14.62 -46.63
C LEU A 162 -20.62 -14.37 -47.32
N ASP A 163 -19.87 -13.39 -46.82
CA ASP A 163 -18.66 -12.86 -47.48
C ASP A 163 -17.34 -13.36 -46.86
N ASN A 164 -17.39 -13.98 -45.67
CA ASN A 164 -16.21 -14.39 -44.91
C ASN A 164 -16.23 -15.89 -44.57
N LYS A 165 -15.05 -16.48 -44.38
CA LYS A 165 -14.91 -17.93 -44.11
C LYS A 165 -14.94 -18.25 -42.62
N LYS A 166 -14.33 -17.41 -41.78
CA LYS A 166 -14.17 -17.61 -40.33
C LYS A 166 -14.28 -16.28 -39.58
N VAL A 167 -15.50 -15.95 -39.16
CA VAL A 167 -15.83 -14.78 -38.35
C VAL A 167 -15.71 -15.12 -36.87
N LEU A 168 -14.96 -14.33 -36.13
CA LEU A 168 -14.88 -14.39 -34.66
C LEU A 168 -15.53 -13.16 -34.05
N LEU A 169 -16.53 -13.31 -33.18
CA LEU A 169 -17.16 -12.21 -32.46
C LEU A 169 -16.73 -12.19 -30.99
N ILE A 170 -16.15 -11.07 -30.53
CA ILE A 170 -15.97 -10.81 -29.10
C ILE A 170 -17.22 -10.11 -28.56
N CYS A 171 -17.88 -10.73 -27.60
CA CYS A 171 -19.12 -10.22 -27.01
C CYS A 171 -19.14 -10.33 -25.48
N SER A 172 -20.00 -9.54 -24.82
CA SER A 172 -20.25 -9.77 -23.40
C SER A 172 -20.79 -11.17 -23.19
N ILE A 173 -20.36 -11.81 -22.10
CA ILE A 173 -20.91 -13.09 -21.66
C ILE A 173 -22.44 -13.03 -21.46
N LEU A 174 -22.99 -11.85 -21.16
CA LEU A 174 -24.43 -11.64 -21.00
C LEU A 174 -25.17 -11.71 -22.33
N ASP A 175 -24.56 -11.27 -23.42
CA ASP A 175 -25.16 -11.24 -24.75
C ASP A 175 -25.08 -12.60 -25.44
N TRP A 176 -24.06 -13.40 -25.12
CA TRP A 176 -23.76 -14.65 -25.81
C TRP A 176 -24.97 -15.58 -26.02
N PRO A 177 -25.76 -15.95 -24.98
CA PRO A 177 -26.88 -16.88 -25.17
C PRO A 177 -27.97 -16.31 -26.08
N TRP A 178 -28.18 -14.99 -26.02
CA TRP A 178 -29.27 -14.31 -26.71
C TRP A 178 -28.91 -13.97 -28.15
N ILE A 179 -27.63 -13.65 -28.43
CA ILE A 179 -27.12 -13.59 -29.80
C ILE A 179 -27.27 -14.97 -30.45
N LYS A 180 -26.91 -16.04 -29.73
CA LYS A 180 -27.06 -17.41 -30.25
C LYS A 180 -28.52 -17.73 -30.58
N GLN A 181 -29.43 -17.49 -29.64
CA GLN A 181 -30.86 -17.73 -29.87
C GLN A 181 -31.37 -16.90 -31.06
N ALA A 182 -31.06 -15.59 -31.12
CA ALA A 182 -31.50 -14.72 -32.20
C ALA A 182 -30.94 -15.13 -33.56
N TYR A 183 -29.70 -15.62 -33.60
CA TYR A 183 -29.05 -16.12 -34.81
C TYR A 183 -29.71 -17.41 -35.30
N ASP A 184 -29.93 -18.39 -34.41
CA ASP A 184 -30.53 -19.68 -34.74
C ASP A 184 -31.99 -19.55 -35.18
N GLU A 185 -32.79 -18.74 -34.45
CA GLU A 185 -34.22 -18.53 -34.71
C GLU A 185 -34.48 -17.50 -35.82
N ARG A 186 -33.44 -16.79 -36.31
CA ARG A 186 -33.54 -15.70 -37.30
C ARG A 186 -34.59 -14.66 -36.92
N LEU A 187 -34.53 -14.22 -35.67
CA LEU A 187 -35.49 -13.26 -35.13
C LEU A 187 -35.48 -11.94 -35.94
N GLU A 188 -36.63 -11.26 -35.98
CA GLU A 188 -36.73 -9.93 -36.58
C GLU A 188 -35.73 -8.98 -35.92
N TYR A 189 -35.06 -8.13 -36.69
CA TYR A 189 -34.04 -7.21 -36.20
C TYR A 189 -34.53 -5.76 -36.27
N PRO A 190 -34.05 -4.88 -35.37
CA PRO A 190 -34.41 -3.46 -35.40
C PRO A 190 -33.75 -2.74 -36.58
N LYS A 191 -34.28 -1.54 -36.91
CA LYS A 191 -33.55 -0.59 -37.75
C LYS A 191 -32.56 0.17 -36.88
N ALA A 192 -31.32 0.32 -37.35
CA ALA A 192 -30.33 1.14 -36.68
C ALA A 192 -30.66 2.63 -36.87
N ASP A 193 -30.72 3.35 -35.76
CA ASP A 193 -30.76 4.82 -35.75
C ASP A 193 -29.34 5.32 -35.50
N ALA A 194 -28.70 5.85 -36.55
CA ALA A 194 -27.36 6.40 -36.42
C ALA A 194 -27.41 7.66 -35.53
N PRO A 195 -26.48 7.83 -34.57
CA PRO A 195 -26.36 9.08 -33.84
C PRO A 195 -26.05 10.22 -34.82
N GLY A 196 -26.58 11.42 -34.54
CA GLY A 196 -26.28 12.61 -35.35
C GLY A 196 -24.83 13.09 -35.19
N ASN A 197 -24.17 12.72 -34.09
CA ASN A 197 -22.81 13.11 -33.74
C ASN A 197 -21.82 11.96 -33.99
N SER A 198 -20.55 12.31 -34.23
CA SER A 198 -19.44 11.35 -34.27
C SER A 198 -18.68 11.36 -32.94
N PRO A 199 -18.15 10.22 -32.47
CA PRO A 199 -17.34 10.20 -31.27
C PRO A 199 -16.06 11.02 -31.43
N ILE A 200 -15.58 11.58 -30.32
CA ILE A 200 -14.33 12.37 -30.22
C ILE A 200 -13.36 11.63 -29.30
N LEU A 201 -12.07 11.62 -29.66
CA LEU A 201 -11.02 10.97 -28.89
C LEU A 201 -10.38 11.95 -27.91
N TYR A 202 -10.38 11.61 -26.62
CA TYR A 202 -9.75 12.38 -25.56
C TYR A 202 -8.65 11.59 -24.85
N GLY A 203 -7.67 12.32 -24.30
CA GLY A 203 -6.76 11.80 -23.28
C GLY A 203 -7.44 11.77 -21.91
N VAL A 204 -6.80 11.11 -20.94
CA VAL A 204 -7.29 11.06 -19.55
C VAL A 204 -6.26 11.68 -18.63
N ASP A 205 -6.71 12.50 -17.68
CA ASP A 205 -5.84 13.06 -16.66
C ASP A 205 -5.11 11.95 -15.86
N PRO A 206 -3.77 12.01 -15.69
CA PRO A 206 -3.01 10.97 -15.00
C PRO A 206 -3.46 10.70 -13.56
N SER A 207 -4.00 11.71 -12.86
CA SER A 207 -4.49 11.56 -11.50
C SER A 207 -5.81 10.78 -11.44
N ASN A 208 -6.59 10.77 -12.53
CA ASN A 208 -7.95 10.23 -12.57
C ASN A 208 -8.09 8.96 -13.43
N LEU A 209 -6.96 8.38 -13.85
CA LEU A 209 -6.92 7.11 -14.60
C LEU A 209 -7.67 5.95 -13.94
N PHE A 210 -7.75 5.94 -12.61
CA PHE A 210 -8.48 4.92 -11.86
C PHE A 210 -9.96 4.82 -12.29
N PHE A 211 -10.56 5.89 -12.80
CA PHE A 211 -11.94 5.90 -13.27
C PHE A 211 -12.09 5.46 -14.74
N ALA A 212 -11.01 5.52 -15.54
CA ALA A 212 -11.00 5.03 -16.92
C ALA A 212 -10.70 3.53 -17.02
N LEU A 213 -9.80 3.05 -16.17
CA LEU A 213 -9.28 1.68 -16.20
C LEU A 213 -10.14 0.74 -15.36
N SER A 214 -10.25 -0.50 -15.81
CA SER A 214 -11.01 -1.52 -15.05
C SER A 214 -10.16 -2.27 -14.02
N GLU A 215 -8.87 -2.44 -14.31
CA GLU A 215 -7.87 -2.94 -13.38
C GLU A 215 -7.18 -1.77 -12.65
N PHE A 216 -6.42 -2.05 -11.57
CA PHE A 216 -5.63 -0.99 -10.95
C PHE A 216 -4.63 -0.41 -11.97
N PRO A 217 -4.45 0.92 -12.05
CA PRO A 217 -3.52 1.53 -13.01
C PRO A 217 -2.13 0.90 -12.97
N TYR A 218 -1.60 0.61 -11.77
CA TYR A 218 -0.30 -0.05 -11.66
C TYR A 218 -0.30 -1.51 -12.16
N VAL A 219 -1.41 -2.24 -12.00
CA VAL A 219 -1.54 -3.60 -12.55
C VAL A 219 -1.64 -3.55 -14.08
N THR A 220 -2.38 -2.60 -14.65
CA THR A 220 -2.41 -2.32 -16.10
C THR A 220 -1.02 -2.00 -16.64
N TYR A 221 -0.24 -1.19 -15.92
CA TYR A 221 1.17 -0.93 -16.25
C TYR A 221 1.99 -2.23 -16.31
N LEU A 222 1.83 -3.13 -15.33
CA LEU A 222 2.57 -4.39 -15.31
C LEU A 222 2.20 -5.31 -16.49
N TYR A 223 0.93 -5.35 -16.91
CA TYR A 223 0.52 -6.07 -18.12
C TYR A 223 1.23 -5.52 -19.36
N GLU A 224 1.23 -4.21 -19.56
CA GLU A 224 1.89 -3.60 -20.73
C GLU A 224 3.42 -3.71 -20.67
N LYS A 225 4.02 -3.56 -19.49
CA LYS A 225 5.45 -3.77 -19.30
C LYS A 225 5.86 -5.19 -19.66
N ARG A 226 5.16 -6.20 -19.15
CA ARG A 226 5.46 -7.61 -19.51
C ARG A 226 5.26 -7.87 -21.00
N ARG A 227 4.31 -7.20 -21.65
CA ARG A 227 4.14 -7.28 -23.11
C ARG A 227 5.33 -6.70 -23.86
N GLN A 228 5.80 -5.51 -23.49
CA GLN A 228 6.99 -4.87 -24.08
C GLN A 228 8.24 -5.73 -23.89
N ASP A 229 8.39 -6.34 -22.70
CA ASP A 229 9.50 -7.23 -22.35
C ASP A 229 9.37 -8.65 -22.94
N LEU A 230 8.27 -8.96 -23.66
CA LEU A 230 7.93 -10.29 -24.17
C LEU A 230 7.89 -11.39 -23.08
N LEU A 231 7.54 -11.01 -21.86
CA LEU A 231 7.40 -11.89 -20.70
C LEU A 231 5.97 -12.42 -20.57
N SER A 232 5.82 -13.53 -19.83
CA SER A 232 4.50 -14.09 -19.54
C SER A 232 3.71 -13.19 -18.59
N ASP A 233 2.49 -12.85 -18.99
CA ASP A 233 1.51 -12.08 -18.23
C ASP A 233 0.59 -12.96 -17.36
N ARG A 234 0.89 -14.26 -17.23
CA ARG A 234 0.01 -15.25 -16.57
C ARG A 234 -0.39 -14.86 -15.14
N ASP A 235 0.59 -14.42 -14.38
CA ASP A 235 0.47 -14.20 -12.92
C ASP A 235 0.33 -12.72 -12.52
N VAL A 236 0.20 -11.81 -13.49
CA VAL A 236 0.20 -10.36 -13.25
C VAL A 236 -0.87 -9.91 -12.27
N ALA A 237 -2.08 -10.50 -12.30
CA ALA A 237 -3.14 -10.14 -11.35
C ALA A 237 -2.73 -10.34 -9.87
N ILE A 238 -1.99 -11.41 -9.56
CA ILE A 238 -1.52 -11.69 -8.19
C ILE A 238 -0.19 -11.02 -7.90
N ASP A 239 0.76 -11.14 -8.82
CA ASP A 239 2.07 -10.53 -8.64
C ASP A 239 1.96 -9.01 -8.57
N GLY A 240 0.98 -8.43 -9.27
CA GLY A 240 0.66 -7.01 -9.21
C GLY A 240 0.33 -6.55 -7.79
N VAL A 241 -0.43 -7.33 -7.01
CA VAL A 241 -0.68 -7.00 -5.59
C VAL A 241 0.62 -6.97 -4.79
N LYS A 242 1.54 -7.92 -5.02
CA LYS A 242 2.84 -7.95 -4.33
C LYS A 242 3.72 -6.77 -4.75
N GLU A 243 3.76 -6.45 -6.05
CA GLU A 243 4.51 -5.33 -6.61
C GLU A 243 3.99 -3.99 -6.08
N ILE A 244 2.66 -3.80 -5.99
CA ILE A 244 2.05 -2.63 -5.33
C ILE A 244 2.57 -2.54 -3.89
N LEU A 245 2.60 -3.64 -3.13
CA LEU A 245 3.10 -3.62 -1.75
C LEU A 245 4.57 -3.23 -1.65
N LEU A 246 5.41 -3.77 -2.52
CA LEU A 246 6.84 -3.44 -2.56
C LEU A 246 7.04 -1.96 -2.92
N LYS A 247 6.33 -1.48 -3.95
CA LYS A 247 6.35 -0.08 -4.34
C LYS A 247 5.84 0.85 -3.23
N ALA A 248 4.78 0.46 -2.53
CA ALA A 248 4.23 1.18 -1.38
C ALA A 248 5.25 1.28 -0.25
N ARG A 249 5.97 0.18 0.05
CA ARG A 249 7.06 0.18 1.02
C ARG A 249 8.15 1.17 0.63
N ASP A 250 8.58 1.14 -0.61
CA ASP A 250 9.69 1.98 -1.07
C ASP A 250 9.29 3.47 -1.06
N LYS A 251 8.04 3.80 -1.46
CA LYS A 251 7.46 5.14 -1.30
C LYS A 251 7.42 5.57 0.16
N PHE A 252 6.92 4.71 1.05
CA PHE A 252 6.83 5.00 2.48
C PHE A 252 8.21 5.22 3.11
N LEU A 253 9.17 4.34 2.86
CA LEU A 253 10.52 4.44 3.44
C LEU A 253 11.28 5.65 2.92
N SER A 254 11.19 5.95 1.62
CA SER A 254 11.84 7.12 1.03
C SER A 254 11.24 8.43 1.55
N LYS A 255 9.91 8.50 1.68
CA LYS A 255 9.19 9.68 2.16
C LYS A 255 9.50 9.98 3.63
N PHE A 256 9.42 8.97 4.50
CA PHE A 256 9.57 9.15 5.95
C PHE A 256 10.99 8.94 6.47
N LYS A 257 11.94 8.54 5.61
CA LYS A 257 13.35 8.26 5.96
C LYS A 257 13.48 7.36 7.19
N ILE A 258 12.62 6.34 7.28
CA ILE A 258 12.51 5.47 8.46
C ILE A 258 13.67 4.50 8.49
N ARG A 259 14.42 4.50 9.62
CA ARG A 259 15.56 3.59 9.81
C ARG A 259 15.14 2.24 10.39
N TYR A 260 14.21 2.24 11.37
CA TYR A 260 13.69 1.02 11.97
C TYR A 260 12.21 0.87 11.62
N HIS A 261 11.88 -0.13 10.81
CA HIS A 261 10.50 -0.40 10.40
C HIS A 261 10.15 -1.89 10.54
N ASN A 262 8.87 -2.17 10.68
CA ASN A 262 8.30 -3.52 10.69
C ASN A 262 7.85 -3.98 9.30
N LEU A 263 8.01 -3.17 8.24
CA LEU A 263 7.66 -3.53 6.85
C LEU A 263 8.68 -4.51 6.24
N VAL A 264 8.79 -5.69 6.84
CA VAL A 264 9.68 -6.79 6.46
C VAL A 264 8.88 -7.92 5.79
N PRO A 265 9.54 -8.88 5.11
CA PRO A 265 8.84 -9.97 4.42
C PRO A 265 7.86 -10.77 5.32
N GLN A 266 8.21 -10.98 6.60
CA GLN A 266 7.32 -11.66 7.56
C GLN A 266 6.01 -10.88 7.78
N THR A 267 6.08 -9.56 7.91
CA THR A 267 4.90 -8.70 8.05
C THR A 267 4.07 -8.68 6.77
N PHE A 268 4.70 -8.70 5.60
CA PHE A 268 3.98 -8.83 4.34
C PHE A 268 3.34 -10.20 4.13
N GLN A 269 3.92 -11.26 4.68
CA GLN A 269 3.25 -12.56 4.72
C GLN A 269 1.97 -12.50 5.57
N ILE A 270 2.02 -11.87 6.74
CA ILE A 270 0.84 -11.65 7.60
C ILE A 270 -0.19 -10.77 6.87
N TYR A 271 0.27 -9.69 6.23
CA TYR A 271 -0.58 -8.83 5.40
C TYR A 271 -1.31 -9.64 4.32
N LEU A 272 -0.58 -10.42 3.51
CA LEU A 272 -1.17 -11.15 2.38
C LEU A 272 -2.11 -12.24 2.87
N GLN A 273 -1.78 -12.87 4.00
CA GLN A 273 -2.64 -13.84 4.67
C GLN A 273 -3.94 -13.18 5.16
N TYR A 274 -3.86 -11.97 5.70
CA TYR A 274 -5.02 -11.21 6.14
C TYR A 274 -5.89 -10.75 4.96
N VAL A 275 -5.28 -10.17 3.91
CA VAL A 275 -5.96 -9.79 2.66
C VAL A 275 -6.67 -10.98 2.04
N ARG A 276 -6.00 -12.13 1.92
CA ARG A 276 -6.62 -13.36 1.40
C ARG A 276 -7.87 -13.74 2.20
N ASN A 277 -7.79 -13.69 3.52
CA ASN A 277 -8.92 -14.05 4.37
C ASN A 277 -10.08 -13.06 4.22
N LEU A 278 -9.80 -11.76 4.13
CA LEU A 278 -10.82 -10.74 3.88
C LEU A 278 -11.49 -10.93 2.50
N SER A 279 -10.71 -11.16 1.44
CA SER A 279 -11.27 -11.42 0.10
C SER A 279 -12.19 -12.65 0.11
N LEU A 280 -11.80 -13.72 0.80
CA LEU A 280 -12.62 -14.92 0.93
C LEU A 280 -13.91 -14.66 1.71
N MET A 281 -13.87 -13.85 2.77
CA MET A 281 -15.08 -13.45 3.52
C MET A 281 -16.07 -12.66 2.65
N GLU A 282 -15.57 -11.96 1.62
CA GLU A 282 -16.38 -11.25 0.64
C GLU A 282 -16.75 -12.08 -0.60
N ASN A 283 -16.49 -13.40 -0.59
CA ASN A 283 -16.69 -14.30 -1.72
C ASN A 283 -15.92 -13.89 -3.00
N ARG A 284 -14.74 -13.28 -2.85
CA ARG A 284 -13.83 -12.91 -3.95
C ARG A 284 -12.56 -13.75 -3.96
N LEU A 285 -11.95 -13.94 -5.13
CA LEU A 285 -10.66 -14.62 -5.27
C LEU A 285 -9.48 -13.64 -5.28
N THR A 286 -9.72 -12.42 -5.74
CA THR A 286 -8.78 -11.29 -5.77
C THR A 286 -9.24 -10.17 -4.85
N PRO A 287 -8.30 -9.42 -4.26
CA PRO A 287 -8.62 -8.31 -3.38
C PRO A 287 -8.98 -7.04 -4.16
N ASP A 288 -9.94 -6.27 -3.64
CA ASP A 288 -10.21 -4.92 -4.11
C ASP A 288 -9.28 -3.88 -3.44
N LEU A 289 -9.29 -2.65 -3.94
CA LEU A 289 -8.43 -1.58 -3.40
C LEU A 289 -8.76 -1.28 -1.93
N TYR A 290 -10.03 -1.36 -1.55
CA TYR A 290 -10.47 -1.14 -0.17
C TYR A 290 -9.85 -2.17 0.78
N THR A 291 -9.92 -3.47 0.43
CA THR A 291 -9.32 -4.55 1.22
C THR A 291 -7.81 -4.36 1.38
N LEU A 292 -7.12 -3.97 0.29
CA LEU A 292 -5.68 -3.70 0.34
C LEU A 292 -5.36 -2.50 1.25
N ALA A 293 -6.07 -1.39 1.08
CA ALA A 293 -5.85 -0.19 1.89
C ALA A 293 -6.20 -0.43 3.38
N GLN A 294 -7.24 -1.21 3.67
CA GLN A 294 -7.66 -1.52 5.04
C GLN A 294 -6.61 -2.40 5.74
N ALA A 295 -6.11 -3.42 5.07
CA ALA A 295 -5.03 -4.25 5.58
C ALA A 295 -3.75 -3.43 5.79
N ALA A 296 -3.45 -2.49 4.88
CA ALA A 296 -2.27 -1.63 5.00
C ALA A 296 -2.40 -0.68 6.19
N LYS A 297 -3.58 -0.11 6.39
CA LYS A 297 -3.89 0.76 7.53
C LYS A 297 -3.69 0.04 8.86
N GLN A 298 -4.12 -1.22 8.97
CA GLN A 298 -3.96 -2.00 10.21
C GLN A 298 -2.50 -2.39 10.51
N ILE A 299 -1.67 -2.54 9.47
CA ILE A 299 -0.29 -3.03 9.62
C ILE A 299 0.73 -1.89 9.74
N GLY A 300 0.53 -0.80 9.00
CA GLY A 300 1.46 0.32 8.91
C GLY A 300 0.84 1.70 9.14
N GLY A 301 -0.40 1.76 9.61
CA GLY A 301 -1.12 3.02 9.87
C GLY A 301 -1.60 3.73 8.60
N ASP A 302 -2.23 4.89 8.81
CA ASP A 302 -2.83 5.69 7.73
C ASP A 302 -1.81 6.08 6.66
N SER A 303 -0.59 6.45 7.07
CA SER A 303 0.48 6.85 6.15
C SER A 303 0.91 5.73 5.20
N PHE A 304 0.96 4.49 5.67
CA PHE A 304 1.29 3.35 4.80
C PHE A 304 0.13 2.98 3.88
N ALA A 305 -1.12 3.08 4.36
CA ALA A 305 -2.31 2.89 3.53
C ALA A 305 -2.37 3.90 2.37
N ILE A 306 -2.06 5.17 2.65
CA ILE A 306 -1.97 6.22 1.62
C ILE A 306 -0.87 5.89 0.62
N ALA A 307 0.33 5.49 1.08
CA ALA A 307 1.42 5.10 0.19
C ALA A 307 1.04 3.90 -0.71
N LEU A 308 0.23 2.96 -0.19
CA LEU A 308 -0.31 1.85 -0.99
C LEU A 308 -1.31 2.33 -2.04
N MET A 309 -2.23 3.23 -1.70
CA MET A 309 -3.16 3.81 -2.68
C MET A 309 -2.43 4.61 -3.76
N GLU A 310 -1.42 5.39 -3.39
CA GLU A 310 -0.55 6.11 -4.33
C GLU A 310 0.25 5.16 -5.22
N ALA A 311 0.67 4.00 -4.71
CA ALA A 311 1.33 2.96 -5.51
C ALA A 311 0.36 2.31 -6.51
N ALA A 312 -0.86 1.96 -6.07
CA ALA A 312 -1.87 1.33 -6.92
C ALA A 312 -2.34 2.23 -8.08
N ARG A 313 -2.36 3.55 -7.87
CA ARG A 313 -2.76 4.57 -8.87
C ARG A 313 -1.67 4.93 -9.88
N GLU A 314 -0.44 4.44 -9.72
CA GLU A 314 0.68 4.83 -10.57
C GLU A 314 0.60 4.14 -11.94
N TYR A 315 0.53 4.91 -13.03
CA TYR A 315 0.64 4.40 -14.40
C TYR A 315 1.65 5.27 -15.18
N PRO A 316 2.92 4.84 -15.26
CA PRO A 316 3.99 5.66 -15.84
C PRO A 316 3.76 6.12 -17.29
N PHE A 317 3.06 5.32 -18.11
CA PHE A 317 2.86 5.61 -19.54
C PHE A 317 1.91 6.78 -19.83
N GLN A 318 1.18 7.32 -18.85
CA GLN A 318 0.30 8.49 -19.07
C GLN A 318 1.03 9.83 -19.01
N LYS A 319 2.30 9.85 -18.60
CA LYS A 319 3.06 11.10 -18.45
C LYS A 319 3.53 11.69 -19.78
N GLU A 320 3.37 10.96 -20.88
CA GLU A 320 3.73 11.41 -22.22
C GLU A 320 2.64 12.32 -22.79
N GLU A 321 3.01 13.52 -23.26
CA GLU A 321 2.07 14.45 -23.90
C GLU A 321 1.79 14.01 -25.34
N HIS A 322 0.53 13.64 -25.64
CA HIS A 322 0.11 13.17 -26.97
C HIS A 322 -0.72 14.18 -27.77
N GLY A 323 -0.75 15.46 -27.34
CA GLY A 323 -1.45 16.54 -28.05
C GLY A 323 -2.97 16.40 -28.12
N LEU A 324 -3.56 15.52 -27.29
CA LEU A 324 -5.01 15.38 -27.14
C LEU A 324 -5.51 16.25 -26.00
N GLU A 325 -6.74 16.74 -26.13
CA GLU A 325 -7.46 17.33 -25.00
C GLU A 325 -7.72 16.25 -23.95
N THR A 326 -7.47 16.58 -22.68
CA THR A 326 -7.53 15.62 -21.57
C THR A 326 -8.77 15.83 -20.72
N LEU A 327 -9.52 14.75 -20.48
CA LEU A 327 -10.68 14.77 -19.59
C LEU A 327 -10.32 14.33 -18.18
N SER A 328 -10.91 15.01 -17.20
CA SER A 328 -10.82 14.65 -15.80
C SER A 328 -12.04 13.80 -15.42
N LEU A 329 -11.81 12.51 -15.16
CA LEU A 329 -12.89 11.56 -14.85
C LEU A 329 -13.17 11.46 -13.35
N GLY A 330 -14.44 11.23 -13.01
CA GLY A 330 -14.92 10.91 -11.69
C GLY A 330 -15.83 9.68 -11.70
N ILE A 331 -16.71 9.57 -10.69
CA ILE A 331 -17.66 8.46 -10.58
C ILE A 331 -18.81 8.70 -11.57
N ASP A 332 -18.84 7.96 -12.67
CA ASP A 332 -19.85 8.08 -13.73
C ASP A 332 -19.95 9.51 -14.30
N GLN A 333 -18.88 10.31 -14.21
CA GLN A 333 -18.85 11.73 -14.59
C GLN A 333 -17.51 12.10 -15.24
N ALA A 334 -17.52 13.12 -16.11
CA ALA A 334 -16.34 13.79 -16.63
C ALA A 334 -16.47 15.30 -16.46
N MET A 335 -15.34 15.94 -16.19
CA MET A 335 -15.18 17.39 -16.18
C MET A 335 -14.35 17.77 -17.41
N ILE A 336 -14.96 18.58 -18.29
CA ILE A 336 -14.30 19.14 -19.48
C ILE A 336 -13.60 20.45 -19.08
N ASP A 337 -14.34 21.35 -18.44
CA ASP A 337 -13.88 22.63 -17.87
C ASP A 337 -14.38 22.77 -16.42
N GLU A 338 -13.88 23.74 -15.65
CA GLU A 338 -14.20 23.93 -14.21
C GLU A 338 -15.71 24.00 -13.90
N ASP A 339 -16.54 24.43 -14.85
CA ASP A 339 -17.99 24.62 -14.68
C ASP A 339 -18.86 23.57 -15.41
N HIS A 340 -18.28 22.65 -16.20
CA HIS A 340 -19.04 21.71 -17.04
C HIS A 340 -18.79 20.25 -16.64
N ILE A 341 -19.78 19.68 -15.94
CA ILE A 341 -19.80 18.26 -15.54
C ILE A 341 -20.80 17.53 -16.43
N LEU A 342 -20.34 16.46 -17.08
CA LEU A 342 -21.17 15.57 -17.89
C LEU A 342 -21.30 14.21 -17.22
N ASN A 343 -22.48 13.59 -17.33
CA ASN A 343 -22.64 12.18 -16.97
C ASN A 343 -22.01 11.29 -18.04
N MET A 344 -21.25 10.30 -17.60
CA MET A 344 -20.46 9.42 -18.46
C MET A 344 -20.88 7.97 -18.31
N LYS A 345 -21.28 7.33 -19.41
CA LYS A 345 -21.70 5.93 -19.47
C LYS A 345 -20.63 5.08 -20.15
N ASN A 346 -19.98 4.21 -19.39
CA ASN A 346 -18.97 3.31 -19.95
C ASN A 346 -19.63 2.15 -20.70
N ARG A 347 -19.33 2.00 -22.00
CA ARG A 347 -19.90 0.91 -22.83
C ARG A 347 -19.21 -0.44 -22.63
N LEU A 348 -17.99 -0.44 -22.10
CA LEU A 348 -17.18 -1.64 -21.83
C LEU A 348 -16.95 -1.85 -20.32
N ASN A 349 -17.94 -1.51 -19.50
CA ASN A 349 -17.97 -1.90 -18.09
C ASN A 349 -19.40 -2.31 -17.71
N GLU A 350 -19.53 -3.53 -17.21
CA GLU A 350 -20.80 -4.10 -16.78
C GLU A 350 -20.74 -4.59 -15.32
N THR A 351 -19.58 -4.46 -14.69
CA THR A 351 -19.35 -4.95 -13.34
C THR A 351 -19.87 -3.93 -12.33
N HIS A 352 -20.69 -4.40 -11.38
CA HIS A 352 -21.18 -3.54 -10.32
C HIS A 352 -20.06 -3.23 -9.30
N LEU A 353 -19.60 -1.99 -9.27
CA LEU A 353 -18.64 -1.47 -8.29
C LEU A 353 -19.35 -0.91 -7.06
N VAL A 354 -18.76 -1.12 -5.88
CA VAL A 354 -19.27 -0.58 -4.61
C VAL A 354 -18.24 0.38 -4.04
N TRP A 355 -18.62 1.64 -3.88
CA TRP A 355 -17.80 2.64 -3.22
C TRP A 355 -17.88 2.48 -1.71
N ARG A 356 -16.71 2.52 -1.06
CA ARG A 356 -16.60 2.42 0.40
C ARG A 356 -15.75 3.57 0.92
N THR A 357 -16.20 4.16 2.02
CA THR A 357 -15.48 5.24 2.70
C THR A 357 -14.42 4.65 3.62
N MET A 358 -13.22 5.25 3.59
CA MET A 358 -12.15 4.94 4.52
C MET A 358 -11.58 6.24 5.09
N ASP A 359 -11.61 6.35 6.41
CA ASP A 359 -11.03 7.49 7.10
C ASP A 359 -9.51 7.36 7.11
N LEU A 360 -8.83 8.09 6.22
CA LEU A 360 -7.38 8.20 6.22
C LEU A 360 -7.00 9.60 6.64
N ARG A 361 -6.02 9.73 7.54
CA ARG A 361 -5.45 11.03 7.93
C ARG A 361 -4.23 11.33 7.06
N PRO A 362 -4.37 12.13 5.99
CA PRO A 362 -3.23 12.55 5.19
C PRO A 362 -2.32 13.47 6.00
N GLU A 363 -1.08 13.59 5.53
CA GLU A 363 -0.20 14.61 6.05
C GLU A 363 -0.71 16.02 5.69
N PRO A 364 -0.48 17.00 6.56
CA PRO A 364 -0.84 18.37 6.26
C PRO A 364 -0.01 18.92 5.10
N GLU A 365 -0.68 19.66 4.21
CA GLU A 365 -0.06 20.38 3.10
C GLU A 365 1.03 21.34 3.57
N ALA A 366 2.03 21.59 2.70
CA ALA A 366 3.16 22.47 3.00
C ALA A 366 2.72 23.87 3.45
N ILE A 367 1.71 24.46 2.79
CA ILE A 367 1.16 25.78 3.13
C ILE A 367 0.61 25.82 4.55
N LYS A 368 -0.02 24.74 5.01
CA LYS A 368 -0.53 24.64 6.39
C LYS A 368 0.62 24.55 7.39
N LYS A 369 1.66 23.77 7.07
CA LYS A 369 2.88 23.67 7.91
C LYS A 369 3.57 25.03 8.06
N GLU A 370 3.72 25.80 6.98
CA GLU A 370 4.30 27.15 7.03
C GLU A 370 3.50 28.09 7.95
N LYS A 371 2.16 28.10 7.82
CA LYS A 371 1.27 28.89 8.71
C LYS A 371 1.44 28.51 10.18
N TRP A 372 1.63 27.23 10.49
CA TRP A 372 1.87 26.79 11.87
C TRP A 372 3.24 27.19 12.39
N GLN A 373 4.25 27.25 11.52
CA GLN A 373 5.58 27.71 11.89
C GLN A 373 5.56 29.18 12.29
N TYR A 374 4.83 30.02 11.55
CA TYR A 374 4.68 31.45 11.89
C TYR A 374 3.92 31.70 13.20
N THR A 375 2.97 30.83 13.55
CA THR A 375 2.17 30.96 14.77
C THR A 375 2.79 30.29 16.00
N TRP A 376 3.99 29.71 15.86
CA TRP A 376 4.68 29.06 16.97
C TRP A 376 5.17 30.07 18.01
N ASN A 377 4.86 29.83 19.30
CA ASN A 377 5.33 30.68 20.39
C ASN A 377 6.70 30.17 20.87
N PRO A 378 7.79 30.95 20.78
CA PRO A 378 9.11 30.51 21.22
C PRO A 378 9.20 30.18 22.71
N HIS A 379 8.32 30.73 23.53
CA HIS A 379 8.41 30.69 25.00
C HIS A 379 7.59 29.56 25.66
N GLY A 380 6.79 28.81 24.90
CA GLY A 380 5.94 27.75 25.44
C GLY A 380 6.25 26.39 24.81
N GLN A 381 6.77 25.45 25.59
CA GLN A 381 7.05 24.09 25.12
C GLN A 381 6.71 23.07 26.22
N CYS A 382 6.03 22.00 25.86
CA CYS A 382 5.85 20.85 26.73
C CYS A 382 5.80 19.55 25.92
N SER A 383 6.04 18.44 26.59
CA SER A 383 5.96 17.10 26.03
C SER A 383 4.51 16.62 25.88
N TRP A 384 4.34 15.59 25.04
CA TRP A 384 3.11 14.84 24.89
C TRP A 384 3.06 13.65 25.87
N PRO A 385 2.22 13.68 26.93
CA PRO A 385 2.30 12.70 28.02
C PRO A 385 2.21 11.22 27.62
N PRO A 386 1.36 10.81 26.65
CA PRO A 386 1.33 9.41 26.23
C PRO A 386 2.64 8.86 25.65
N GLU A 387 3.51 9.73 25.11
CA GLU A 387 4.84 9.33 24.64
C GLU A 387 5.85 9.29 25.79
N ASP A 388 5.71 10.19 26.76
CA ASP A 388 6.48 10.18 28.01
C ASP A 388 6.23 8.86 28.78
N ASP A 389 4.97 8.43 28.90
CA ASP A 389 4.62 7.15 29.52
C ASP A 389 5.27 5.95 28.83
N LYS A 390 5.39 5.99 27.49
CA LYS A 390 6.00 4.92 26.68
C LYS A 390 7.51 4.84 26.93
N ILE A 391 8.23 5.97 26.93
CA ILE A 391 9.67 5.99 27.19
C ILE A 391 9.99 5.63 28.65
N GLU A 392 9.17 6.07 29.62
CA GLU A 392 9.33 5.70 31.02
C GLU A 392 9.04 4.22 31.29
N SER A 393 8.05 3.65 30.61
CA SER A 393 7.79 2.20 30.66
C SER A 393 8.98 1.42 30.12
N LEU A 394 9.57 1.85 29.00
CA LEU A 394 10.79 1.24 28.45
C LEU A 394 11.97 1.38 29.42
N ASN A 395 12.17 2.57 29.99
CA ASN A 395 13.22 2.83 30.98
C ASN A 395 13.08 1.91 32.20
N THR A 396 11.86 1.73 32.71
CA THR A 396 11.56 0.80 33.81
C THR A 396 11.93 -0.63 33.46
N HIS A 397 11.50 -1.11 32.29
CA HIS A 397 11.84 -2.44 31.81
C HIS A 397 13.36 -2.66 31.68
N ILE A 398 14.08 -1.69 31.11
CA ILE A 398 15.54 -1.76 30.96
C ILE A 398 16.25 -1.76 32.32
N ARG A 399 15.77 -0.98 33.30
CA ARG A 399 16.33 -0.98 34.66
C ARG A 399 16.15 -2.32 35.35
N GLU A 400 15.01 -2.97 35.18
CA GLU A 400 14.77 -4.33 35.70
C GLU A 400 15.72 -5.35 35.06
N GLN A 401 15.86 -5.31 33.72
CA GLN A 401 16.83 -6.16 33.03
C GLN A 401 18.27 -5.91 33.50
N ALA A 402 18.64 -4.64 33.69
CA ALA A 402 19.96 -4.26 34.19
C ALA A 402 20.21 -4.81 35.61
N LYS A 403 19.22 -4.74 36.51
CA LYS A 403 19.31 -5.32 37.85
C LYS A 403 19.52 -6.84 37.80
N LEU A 404 18.82 -7.54 36.91
CA LEU A 404 18.99 -8.99 36.71
C LEU A 404 20.41 -9.31 36.21
N LEU A 405 20.96 -8.53 35.27
CA LEU A 405 22.33 -8.72 34.79
C LEU A 405 23.36 -8.52 35.91
N LEU A 406 23.18 -7.51 36.76
CA LEU A 406 24.05 -7.27 37.92
C LEU A 406 23.97 -8.40 38.96
N ALA A 407 22.78 -8.98 39.16
CA ALA A 407 22.58 -10.11 40.06
C ALA A 407 23.30 -11.37 39.55
N HIS A 408 23.18 -11.65 38.25
CA HIS A 408 23.85 -12.79 37.62
C HIS A 408 25.39 -12.72 37.69
N ASP A 409 25.98 -11.53 37.57
CA ASP A 409 27.43 -11.35 37.72
C ASP A 409 27.93 -11.62 39.15
N LEU A 410 27.03 -11.58 40.14
CA LEU A 410 27.33 -11.89 41.56
C LEU A 410 26.99 -13.34 41.93
N ALA A 411 26.48 -14.13 40.97
CA ALA A 411 26.09 -15.51 41.22
C ALA A 411 27.29 -16.32 41.71
N ARG A 412 27.09 -17.04 42.81
CA ARG A 412 28.07 -17.94 43.39
C ARG A 412 27.66 -19.37 43.08
N THR A 413 28.67 -20.20 42.86
CA THR A 413 28.47 -21.62 42.61
C THR A 413 28.90 -22.38 43.85
N GLU A 414 28.01 -23.21 44.38
CA GLU A 414 28.24 -24.02 45.58
C GLU A 414 27.89 -25.49 45.33
N LYS A 415 28.50 -26.39 46.10
CA LYS A 415 28.21 -27.82 46.02
C LYS A 415 26.77 -28.09 46.49
N PHE A 416 26.03 -28.87 45.72
CA PHE A 416 24.69 -29.31 46.05
C PHE A 416 24.72 -30.12 47.34
N THR A 417 23.92 -29.70 48.31
CA THR A 417 23.77 -30.38 49.60
C THR A 417 22.32 -30.78 49.82
N SER A 418 21.41 -29.82 49.91
CA SER A 418 19.99 -30.08 50.24
C SER A 418 18.98 -29.26 49.42
N SER A 419 19.42 -28.20 48.73
CA SER A 419 18.53 -27.34 47.93
C SER A 419 19.14 -27.01 46.57
N VAL A 420 18.29 -26.93 45.55
CA VAL A 420 18.66 -26.55 44.18
C VAL A 420 18.92 -25.03 44.05
N LYS A 421 18.67 -24.26 45.12
CA LYS A 421 18.82 -22.79 45.16
C LYS A 421 18.19 -22.13 43.92
N ASP A 422 18.95 -21.36 43.15
CA ASP A 422 18.47 -20.66 41.94
C ASP A 422 18.70 -21.44 40.63
N GLY A 423 19.16 -22.70 40.73
CA GLY A 423 19.33 -23.62 39.60
C GLY A 423 20.69 -24.33 39.58
N ILE A 424 20.82 -25.36 38.73
CA ILE A 424 22.05 -26.15 38.60
C ILE A 424 23.08 -25.40 37.75
N ASP A 425 24.33 -25.31 38.21
CA ASP A 425 25.44 -24.83 37.40
C ASP A 425 26.01 -25.95 36.54
N ILE A 426 25.46 -26.09 35.33
CA ILE A 426 25.88 -27.11 34.37
C ILE A 426 27.39 -27.01 34.07
N ARG A 427 27.94 -25.79 33.97
CA ARG A 427 29.34 -25.63 33.56
C ARG A 427 30.29 -26.11 34.65
N ASP A 428 30.04 -25.72 35.91
CA ASP A 428 30.90 -26.11 37.03
C ASP A 428 30.66 -27.57 37.46
N THR A 429 29.43 -28.06 37.30
CA THR A 429 29.12 -29.49 37.45
C THR A 429 29.87 -30.34 36.43
N LEU A 430 29.93 -29.92 35.16
CA LEU A 430 30.72 -30.62 34.14
C LEU A 430 32.23 -30.50 34.39
N ARG A 431 32.70 -29.38 34.93
CA ARG A 431 34.13 -29.19 35.26
C ARG A 431 34.58 -30.13 36.37
N ASN A 432 33.72 -30.36 37.35
CA ASN A 432 33.95 -31.25 38.48
C ASN A 432 33.27 -32.63 38.30
N TRP A 433 32.96 -33.02 37.06
CA TRP A 433 32.24 -34.27 36.77
C TRP A 433 32.93 -35.51 37.35
N HIS A 434 34.26 -35.48 37.43
CA HIS A 434 35.10 -36.54 37.99
C HIS A 434 34.91 -36.77 39.49
N THR A 435 34.39 -35.79 40.25
CA THR A 435 34.11 -35.96 41.69
C THR A 435 32.69 -36.50 41.96
N GLY A 436 31.83 -36.57 40.93
CA GLY A 436 30.42 -36.97 41.07
C GLY A 436 29.54 -35.93 41.76
N ASP A 437 30.07 -34.73 42.01
CA ASP A 437 29.36 -33.66 42.74
C ASP A 437 28.57 -32.76 41.79
N ILE A 438 27.33 -32.46 42.16
CA ILE A 438 26.49 -31.49 41.45
C ILE A 438 26.70 -30.11 42.07
N TYR A 439 26.79 -29.07 41.24
CA TYR A 439 26.95 -27.69 41.70
C TYR A 439 25.68 -26.89 41.39
N VAL A 440 25.28 -26.03 42.33
CA VAL A 440 24.10 -25.17 42.24
C VAL A 440 24.50 -23.70 42.33
N LYS A 441 23.73 -22.85 41.64
CA LYS A 441 23.88 -21.40 41.63
C LYS A 441 23.07 -20.79 42.75
N GLU A 442 23.69 -19.90 43.48
CA GLU A 442 23.03 -18.96 44.37
C GLU A 442 23.23 -17.55 43.81
N ILE A 443 22.13 -16.91 43.45
CA ILE A 443 22.09 -15.52 43.02
C ILE A 443 21.76 -14.70 44.27
N PRO A 444 22.74 -14.01 44.88
CA PRO A 444 22.45 -13.20 46.05
C PRO A 444 21.44 -12.09 45.70
N PRO A 445 20.57 -11.68 46.63
CA PRO A 445 19.64 -10.58 46.39
C PRO A 445 20.41 -9.34 45.95
N SER A 446 20.02 -8.78 44.80
CA SER A 446 20.74 -7.69 44.14
C SER A 446 20.84 -6.48 45.06
N ARG A 447 22.04 -6.18 45.58
CA ARG A 447 22.32 -4.97 46.37
C ARG A 447 22.66 -3.73 45.52
N GLY A 448 22.41 -3.79 44.21
CA GLY A 448 22.74 -2.71 43.27
C GLY A 448 21.48 -2.06 42.69
N THR A 449 21.33 -0.76 42.88
CA THR A 449 20.35 0.07 42.20
C THR A 449 20.88 0.55 40.85
N VAL A 450 20.01 0.67 39.86
CA VAL A 450 20.34 1.24 38.54
C VAL A 450 19.56 2.54 38.42
N GLU A 451 20.28 3.65 38.61
CA GLU A 451 19.70 5.01 38.62
C GLU A 451 19.67 5.65 37.22
N VAL A 452 20.73 5.43 36.43
CA VAL A 452 20.93 6.11 35.14
C VAL A 452 20.92 5.11 33.99
N VAL A 453 20.08 5.39 32.99
CA VAL A 453 20.01 4.66 31.73
C VAL A 453 20.30 5.62 30.59
N VAL A 454 21.19 5.22 29.68
CA VAL A 454 21.51 5.97 28.46
C VAL A 454 21.06 5.15 27.26
N PHE A 455 20.19 5.70 26.43
CA PHE A 455 19.83 5.17 25.12
C PHE A 455 20.60 5.91 24.04
N LEU A 456 21.35 5.16 23.24
CA LEU A 456 22.00 5.65 22.03
C LEU A 456 21.35 4.95 20.84
N PHE A 457 20.54 5.67 20.07
CA PHE A 457 19.91 5.11 18.86
C PHE A 457 20.87 5.17 17.67
N ASP A 458 21.77 6.16 17.67
CA ASP A 458 22.87 6.30 16.74
C ASP A 458 24.23 6.20 17.45
N LEU A 459 25.18 5.45 16.87
CA LEU A 459 26.51 5.27 17.45
C LEU A 459 27.49 6.40 17.11
N GLU A 460 27.22 7.09 16.00
CA GLU A 460 28.03 8.18 15.45
C GLU A 460 27.10 9.28 14.90
N PRO A 461 26.31 9.93 15.78
CA PRO A 461 25.37 10.95 15.38
C PRO A 461 26.08 12.15 14.75
N ASN A 462 25.63 12.57 13.57
CA ASN A 462 26.08 13.82 12.96
C ASN A 462 25.52 15.02 13.74
N PRO A 463 26.37 15.90 14.31
CA PRO A 463 25.89 17.05 15.09
C PRO A 463 24.98 18.02 14.32
N ALA A 464 25.08 18.05 13.00
CA ALA A 464 24.23 18.88 12.13
C ALA A 464 22.79 18.35 12.02
N GLU A 465 22.60 17.03 12.11
CA GLU A 465 21.26 16.40 12.07
C GLU A 465 20.52 16.53 13.40
N TYR A 466 21.27 16.62 14.51
CA TYR A 466 20.73 16.73 15.87
C TYR A 466 21.10 18.08 16.53
N PRO A 467 20.57 19.20 16.00
CA PRO A 467 20.85 20.53 16.54
C PRO A 467 20.14 20.78 17.88
N TRP A 468 19.04 20.09 18.16
CA TRP A 468 18.23 20.35 19.35
C TRP A 468 18.73 19.50 20.53
N ARG A 469 19.14 20.17 21.60
CA ARG A 469 19.88 19.59 22.72
C ARG A 469 19.39 20.23 24.01
N GLN A 470 18.79 19.44 24.89
CA GLN A 470 18.16 19.99 26.09
C GLN A 470 18.17 19.00 27.25
N THR A 471 17.95 19.55 28.43
CA THR A 471 17.60 18.82 29.65
C THR A 471 16.17 19.18 30.03
N TRP A 472 15.29 18.19 30.05
CA TRP A 472 13.91 18.28 30.49
C TRP A 472 13.79 17.77 31.92
N TYR A 473 13.04 18.53 32.71
CA TYR A 473 12.78 18.23 34.11
C TYR A 473 11.42 17.54 34.22
N ALA A 474 11.35 16.55 35.11
CA ALA A 474 10.13 15.82 35.41
C ALA A 474 9.03 16.78 35.89
N GLU A 475 7.83 16.70 35.30
CA GLU A 475 6.63 17.36 35.79
C GLU A 475 6.03 16.58 36.99
N HIS A 476 6.31 15.28 37.07
CA HIS A 476 5.74 14.36 38.06
C HIS A 476 6.80 13.46 38.72
N ASP A 477 6.57 13.01 39.96
CA ASP A 477 7.51 12.17 40.73
C ASP A 477 7.81 10.81 40.10
N LYS A 478 6.98 10.38 39.14
CA LYS A 478 7.13 9.12 38.39
C LYS A 478 7.94 9.27 37.10
N GLU A 479 8.29 10.48 36.71
CA GLU A 479 9.07 10.77 35.51
C GLU A 479 10.57 10.84 35.83
N SER A 480 11.40 10.55 34.84
CA SER A 480 12.84 10.68 34.92
C SER A 480 13.27 12.09 34.52
N THR A 481 14.41 12.55 35.06
CA THR A 481 15.08 13.71 34.45
C THR A 481 15.71 13.27 33.13
N LEU A 482 15.34 13.92 32.03
CA LEU A 482 15.66 13.50 30.68
C LEU A 482 16.62 14.50 30.02
N CYS A 483 17.82 14.05 29.63
CA CYS A 483 18.73 14.83 28.79
C CYS A 483 18.82 14.18 27.42
N PHE A 484 18.77 14.94 26.33
CA PHE A 484 18.78 14.35 25.00
C PHE A 484 19.39 15.25 23.94
N PHE A 485 19.70 14.64 22.80
CA PHE A 485 19.90 15.31 21.53
C PHE A 485 18.95 14.73 20.48
N ALA A 486 18.32 15.60 19.70
CA ALA A 486 17.25 15.27 18.78
C ALA A 486 17.28 16.18 17.54
N THR A 487 16.55 15.77 16.50
CA THR A 487 16.29 16.62 15.33
C THR A 487 15.46 17.86 15.75
N ASN A 488 15.52 18.93 14.97
CA ASN A 488 14.69 20.10 15.24
C ASN A 488 13.21 19.79 15.01
N TYR A 489 12.37 19.93 16.05
CA TYR A 489 10.93 19.68 15.98
C TYR A 489 10.18 20.65 15.04
N GLN A 490 10.74 21.84 14.79
CA GLN A 490 10.14 22.82 13.87
C GLN A 490 10.23 22.40 12.40
N ASN A 491 11.16 21.49 12.07
CA ASN A 491 11.31 21.00 10.69
C ASN A 491 10.15 20.08 10.29
N ASN A 492 9.41 19.52 11.25
CA ASN A 492 8.29 18.63 10.97
C ASN A 492 7.08 18.94 11.87
N LEU A 493 6.27 19.91 11.44
CA LEU A 493 5.01 20.24 12.11
C LEU A 493 3.89 19.29 11.64
N THR A 494 3.32 18.53 12.58
CA THR A 494 2.25 17.57 12.32
C THR A 494 0.86 18.16 12.56
N GLY A 495 0.78 19.25 13.31
CA GLY A 495 -0.46 19.97 13.61
C GLY A 495 -0.20 21.40 14.09
N PRO A 496 -1.26 22.20 14.30
CA PRO A 496 -1.14 23.54 14.85
C PRO A 496 -0.51 23.49 16.25
N GLY A 497 0.71 24.04 16.38
CA GLY A 497 1.48 24.00 17.62
C GLY A 497 1.97 22.61 18.04
N ILE A 498 2.09 21.67 17.09
CA ILE A 498 2.60 20.31 17.33
C ILE A 498 3.78 20.06 16.39
N GLY A 499 4.98 19.92 16.94
CA GLY A 499 6.19 19.58 16.22
C GLY A 499 6.65 18.16 16.54
N GLN A 500 7.18 17.43 15.57
CA GLN A 500 7.73 16.09 15.75
C GLN A 500 9.25 16.13 15.69
N ALA A 501 9.90 15.50 16.67
CA ALA A 501 11.34 15.30 16.72
C ALA A 501 11.70 13.81 16.85
N ILE A 502 12.96 13.52 16.51
CA ILE A 502 13.53 12.18 16.56
C ILE A 502 14.77 12.23 17.44
N TYR A 503 14.80 11.40 18.49
CA TYR A 503 15.97 11.23 19.35
C TYR A 503 17.14 10.60 18.57
N GLY A 504 18.32 11.20 18.71
CA GLY A 504 19.59 10.53 18.40
C GLY A 504 20.11 9.74 19.61
N GLY A 505 19.87 10.27 20.81
CA GLY A 505 20.15 9.60 22.07
C GLY A 505 19.59 10.39 23.26
N CYS A 506 19.34 9.68 24.36
CA CYS A 506 18.84 10.28 25.59
C CYS A 506 19.41 9.58 26.85
N MET A 507 19.53 10.36 27.92
CA MET A 507 19.92 9.93 29.26
C MET A 507 18.73 10.17 30.18
N MET A 508 18.35 9.15 30.93
CA MET A 508 17.26 9.19 31.90
C MET A 508 17.80 8.91 33.29
N ILE A 509 17.46 9.78 34.24
CA ILE A 509 17.82 9.65 35.66
C ILE A 509 16.56 9.42 36.48
N PHE A 510 16.50 8.29 37.18
CA PHE A 510 15.42 7.98 38.10
C PHE A 510 15.95 7.45 39.44
N PRO A 511 15.50 7.98 40.60
CA PRO A 511 14.46 9.02 40.77
C PRO A 511 14.85 10.39 40.17
N PRO A 512 13.88 11.25 39.81
CA PRO A 512 14.18 12.54 39.17
C PRO A 512 14.97 13.45 40.09
N ARG A 513 15.94 14.19 39.52
CA ARG A 513 16.79 15.13 40.27
C ARG A 513 17.12 16.34 39.40
N PRO A 514 17.07 17.56 39.95
CA PRO A 514 17.46 18.75 39.19
C PRO A 514 18.97 18.71 38.92
N ILE A 515 19.35 18.63 37.65
CA ILE A 515 20.73 18.76 37.18
C ILE A 515 20.82 19.94 36.19
N PRO A 516 21.95 20.67 36.13
CA PRO A 516 22.14 21.70 35.13
C PRO A 516 22.06 21.15 33.71
N ASN A 517 21.84 22.04 32.74
CA ASN A 517 21.86 21.67 31.33
C ASN A 517 23.23 21.10 30.96
N ILE A 518 23.27 19.78 30.70
CA ILE A 518 24.53 19.04 30.47
C ILE A 518 25.31 19.54 29.25
N TRP A 519 24.63 20.20 28.31
CA TRP A 519 25.24 20.66 27.07
C TRP A 519 26.11 21.92 27.26
N GLU A 520 25.81 22.70 28.30
CA GLU A 520 26.45 23.98 28.65
C GLU A 520 27.28 23.87 29.94
N ASP A 521 27.26 22.72 30.62
CA ASP A 521 27.98 22.52 31.88
C ASP A 521 29.50 22.46 31.65
N PRO A 522 30.29 23.44 32.15
CA PRO A 522 31.74 23.47 31.93
C PRO A 522 32.47 22.33 32.67
N ARG A 523 31.82 21.66 33.62
CA ARG A 523 32.40 20.50 34.32
C ARG A 523 32.49 19.27 33.42
N LEU A 524 31.66 19.20 32.37
CA LEU A 524 31.62 18.12 31.38
C LEU A 524 32.43 18.52 30.13
N HIS A 525 33.72 18.18 30.14
CA HIS A 525 34.70 18.66 29.14
C HIS A 525 35.47 17.52 28.46
N ILE A 526 35.29 16.28 28.89
CA ILE A 526 36.01 15.12 28.36
C ILE A 526 35.36 14.64 27.07
N GLY A 527 34.03 14.64 27.00
CA GLY A 527 33.26 14.21 25.83
C GLY A 527 33.26 15.25 24.73
N LYS A 528 33.67 14.84 23.52
CA LYS A 528 33.76 15.73 22.35
C LYS A 528 32.57 15.55 21.40
N THR A 529 32.07 14.33 21.27
CA THR A 529 30.90 14.02 20.45
C THR A 529 29.60 14.08 21.27
N LEU A 530 28.44 14.02 20.60
CA LEU A 530 27.14 14.12 21.28
C LEU A 530 26.90 12.96 22.23
N GLU A 531 27.17 11.75 21.76
CA GLU A 531 27.07 10.52 22.53
C GLU A 531 28.08 10.47 23.67
N GLU A 532 29.29 11.00 23.48
CA GLU A 532 30.30 11.11 24.53
C GLU A 532 29.89 12.08 25.62
N LYS A 533 29.37 13.27 25.28
CA LYS A 533 28.87 14.24 26.27
C LYS A 533 27.71 13.65 27.09
N LEU A 534 26.79 12.95 26.43
CA LEU A 534 25.68 12.29 27.09
C LEU A 534 26.15 11.20 28.07
N LEU A 535 27.15 10.40 27.67
CA LEU A 535 27.77 9.39 28.52
C LEU A 535 28.57 10.00 29.68
N GLU A 536 29.33 11.07 29.43
CA GLU A 536 30.07 11.80 30.46
C GLU A 536 29.12 12.33 31.53
N ALA A 537 28.03 12.97 31.13
CA ALA A 537 26.96 13.41 32.02
C ALA A 537 26.40 12.25 32.86
N ALA A 538 26.15 11.10 32.22
CA ALA A 538 25.66 9.91 32.92
C ALA A 538 26.65 9.40 33.97
N PHE A 539 27.95 9.39 33.66
CA PHE A 539 28.98 8.95 34.61
C PHE A 539 29.18 9.94 35.75
N PHE A 540 29.10 11.25 35.48
CA PHE A 540 29.26 12.30 36.46
C PHE A 540 28.08 12.37 37.44
N HIS A 541 26.85 12.30 36.95
CA HIS A 541 25.64 12.45 37.76
C HIS A 541 25.14 11.15 38.41
N SER A 542 25.59 9.97 37.94
CA SER A 542 25.22 8.71 38.57
C SER A 542 25.84 8.60 39.97
N ARG A 543 25.03 8.26 40.98
CA ARG A 543 25.54 7.90 42.33
C ARG A 543 26.02 6.45 42.38
N GLU A 544 25.50 5.62 41.48
CA GLU A 544 25.78 4.20 41.40
C GLU A 544 27.08 3.88 40.68
N LYS A 545 27.66 2.69 40.93
CA LYS A 545 28.88 2.25 40.25
C LYS A 545 28.63 1.86 38.79
N HIS A 546 27.42 1.41 38.47
CA HIS A 546 27.05 0.91 37.15
C HIS A 546 26.09 1.87 36.46
N VAL A 547 26.39 2.19 35.20
CA VAL A 547 25.53 2.97 34.31
C VAL A 547 25.11 2.08 33.16
N THR A 548 23.80 1.98 32.91
CA THR A 548 23.26 1.13 31.85
C THR A 548 23.30 1.89 30.53
N VAL A 549 23.87 1.26 29.50
CA VAL A 549 23.96 1.86 28.16
C VAL A 549 23.30 0.91 27.17
N VAL A 550 22.23 1.38 26.54
CA VAL A 550 21.49 0.68 25.49
C VAL A 550 21.94 1.23 24.14
N ALA A 551 22.58 0.40 23.31
CA ALA A 551 23.14 0.85 22.02
C ALA A 551 23.13 -0.27 20.96
N PRO A 552 23.14 0.06 19.65
CA PRO A 552 23.17 -0.93 18.55
C PRO A 552 24.38 -1.86 18.58
N GLY A 553 25.51 -1.40 19.14
CA GLY A 553 26.79 -2.11 19.19
C GLY A 553 27.40 -2.13 20.60
N ALA A 554 28.53 -2.83 20.73
CA ALA A 554 29.26 -2.89 21.99
C ALA A 554 29.87 -1.53 22.36
N PRO A 555 30.02 -1.19 23.66
CA PRO A 555 30.63 0.07 24.08
C PRO A 555 32.05 0.23 23.56
N LYS A 556 32.32 1.35 22.88
CA LYS A 556 33.64 1.73 22.37
C LYS A 556 34.69 1.76 23.50
N VAL A 557 35.95 1.50 23.15
CA VAL A 557 37.07 1.52 24.12
C VAL A 557 37.18 2.89 24.82
N GLN A 558 36.95 3.97 24.07
CA GLN A 558 36.95 5.34 24.57
C GLN A 558 35.89 5.54 25.68
N TRP A 559 34.66 5.04 25.47
CA TRP A 559 33.60 5.12 26.48
C TRP A 559 33.97 4.39 27.77
N ARG A 560 34.61 3.22 27.67
CA ARG A 560 35.08 2.47 28.85
C ARG A 560 36.21 3.19 29.58
N ARG A 561 37.11 3.88 28.86
CA ARG A 561 38.17 4.70 29.46
C ARG A 561 37.59 5.89 30.21
N MET A 562 36.63 6.59 29.62
CA MET A 562 35.91 7.69 30.25
C MET A 562 35.18 7.22 31.52
N ALA A 563 34.43 6.12 31.44
CA ALA A 563 33.75 5.55 32.62
C ALA A 563 34.72 5.27 33.78
N ARG A 564 35.92 4.73 33.50
CA ARG A 564 36.95 4.46 34.52
C ARG A 564 37.46 5.72 35.21
N GLN A 565 37.56 6.84 34.50
CA GLN A 565 37.99 8.13 35.10
C GLN A 565 37.00 8.60 36.17
N TYR A 566 35.70 8.39 35.95
CA TYR A 566 34.64 8.65 36.93
C TYR A 566 34.41 7.51 37.93
N LYS A 567 35.29 6.49 37.93
CA LYS A 567 35.17 5.26 38.76
C LYS A 567 33.84 4.51 38.53
N LYS A 568 33.29 4.60 37.32
CA LYS A 568 32.05 3.93 36.88
C LYS A 568 32.35 2.74 35.98
N LYS A 569 31.36 1.86 35.83
CA LYS A 569 31.35 0.73 34.88
C LYS A 569 30.13 0.83 33.98
N ILE A 570 30.31 0.53 32.70
CA ILE A 570 29.21 0.46 31.73
C ILE A 570 28.61 -0.94 31.80
N LEU A 571 27.28 -1.01 31.94
CA LEU A 571 26.49 -2.22 31.77
C LEU A 571 25.82 -2.18 30.38
N PRO A 572 26.35 -2.88 29.37
CA PRO A 572 25.83 -2.81 28.01
C PRO A 572 24.59 -3.68 27.83
N ILE A 573 23.55 -3.10 27.23
CA ILE A 573 22.37 -3.83 26.73
C ILE A 573 22.28 -3.59 25.22
N PRO A 574 22.37 -4.63 24.38
CA PRO A 574 22.23 -4.46 22.94
C PRO A 574 20.82 -3.97 22.58
N LEU A 575 20.75 -2.91 21.77
CA LEU A 575 19.47 -2.35 21.29
C LEU A 575 18.63 -3.40 20.54
N LYS A 576 19.29 -4.38 19.87
CA LYS A 576 18.65 -5.51 19.18
C LYS A 576 17.80 -6.43 20.07
N ARG A 577 17.90 -6.30 21.41
CA ARG A 577 17.00 -7.00 22.34
C ARG A 577 15.59 -6.40 22.35
N LEU A 578 15.43 -5.17 21.87
CA LEU A 578 14.15 -4.49 21.73
C LEU A 578 13.59 -4.71 20.33
N SER A 579 12.26 -4.70 20.20
CA SER A 579 11.63 -4.76 18.89
C SER A 579 11.88 -3.47 18.11
N ASN A 580 12.06 -3.56 16.78
CA ASN A 580 12.23 -2.38 15.93
C ASN A 580 11.06 -1.39 16.05
N GLN A 581 9.84 -1.90 16.26
CA GLN A 581 8.66 -1.06 16.46
C GLN A 581 8.73 -0.30 17.79
N THR A 582 9.17 -0.95 18.87
CA THR A 582 9.39 -0.28 20.16
C THR A 582 10.46 0.81 20.04
N ILE A 583 11.56 0.51 19.34
CA ILE A 583 12.65 1.47 19.12
C ILE A 583 12.13 2.69 18.35
N GLU A 584 11.45 2.49 17.22
CA GLU A 584 10.97 3.61 16.40
C GLU A 584 9.90 4.44 17.11
N ARG A 585 8.99 3.78 17.85
CA ARG A 585 7.96 4.45 18.67
C ARG A 585 8.55 5.33 19.75
N VAL A 586 9.59 4.87 20.44
CA VAL A 586 10.22 5.65 21.53
C VAL A 586 11.18 6.70 20.99
N ARG A 587 11.76 6.48 19.81
CA ARG A 587 12.67 7.42 19.17
C ARG A 587 11.94 8.67 18.68
N ARG A 588 10.68 8.55 18.27
CA ARG A 588 9.84 9.68 17.84
C ARG A 588 9.06 10.25 19.01
N PHE A 589 9.03 11.57 19.11
CA PHE A 589 8.24 12.25 20.12
C PHE A 589 7.75 13.61 19.60
N HIS A 590 6.70 14.11 20.23
CA HIS A 590 6.06 15.36 19.87
C HIS A 590 6.27 16.43 20.94
N VAL A 591 6.57 17.63 20.46
CA VAL A 591 6.68 18.86 21.24
C VAL A 591 5.43 19.67 20.99
N LEU A 592 4.79 20.09 22.07
CA LEU A 592 3.60 20.92 22.04
C LEU A 592 3.94 22.35 22.40
N ASN A 593 3.39 23.30 21.65
CA ASN A 593 3.46 24.74 21.90
C ASN A 593 2.55 25.18 23.06
N GLY A 594 2.56 24.43 24.17
CA GLY A 594 1.81 24.72 25.41
C GLY A 594 0.81 23.63 25.82
N LYS A 595 0.46 23.62 27.12
CA LYS A 595 -0.39 22.57 27.73
C LYS A 595 -1.81 22.51 27.15
N HIS A 596 -2.36 23.64 26.71
CA HIS A 596 -3.71 23.71 26.12
C HIS A 596 -3.85 22.84 24.85
N ILE A 597 -2.74 22.61 24.12
CA ILE A 597 -2.69 21.79 22.90
C ILE A 597 -2.95 20.31 23.21
N ARG A 598 -2.67 19.85 24.43
CA ARG A 598 -2.93 18.47 24.87
C ARG A 598 -4.39 18.06 24.66
N SER A 599 -5.33 19.00 24.68
CA SER A 599 -6.76 18.76 24.47
C SER A 599 -7.12 18.28 23.06
N TYR A 600 -6.33 18.64 22.04
CA TYR A 600 -6.60 18.29 20.64
C TYR A 600 -5.43 17.62 19.93
N ALA A 601 -4.28 17.43 20.58
CA ALA A 601 -3.09 16.82 20.00
C ALA A 601 -3.35 15.40 19.44
N THR A 602 -4.20 14.61 20.10
CA THR A 602 -4.61 13.26 19.65
C THR A 602 -5.26 13.24 18.25
N ARG A 603 -5.78 14.37 17.77
CA ARG A 603 -6.34 14.47 16.41
C ARG A 603 -5.24 14.44 15.34
N PHE A 604 -4.04 14.93 15.67
CA PHE A 604 -2.93 15.12 14.75
C PHE A 604 -1.80 14.11 14.96
N ILE A 605 -1.58 13.67 16.20
CA ILE A 605 -0.58 12.65 16.53
C ILE A 605 -1.17 11.27 16.23
N GLN A 606 -0.56 10.54 15.29
CA GLN A 606 -0.94 9.18 14.92
C GLN A 606 -0.19 8.17 15.80
N ASP A 607 -0.90 7.21 16.39
CA ASP A 607 -0.27 6.02 16.96
C ASP A 607 0.20 5.12 15.79
N ILE A 608 1.51 5.05 15.56
CA ILE A 608 2.16 4.16 14.58
C ILE A 608 2.21 2.74 15.10
#